data_AF-A9VEY5-F1
#
_entry.id   AF-A9VEY5-F1
#
_cell.length_a   1.000
_cell.length_b   1.000
_cell.length_c   1.000
_cell.angle_alpha   90.00
_cell.angle_beta   90.00
_cell.angle_gamma   90.00
#
_symmetry.space_group_name_H-M   'P 1'
#
loop_
_entity.id
_entity.type
_entity.pdbx_description
1 polymer ?
#
loop_
_entity_poly.entity_id
_entity_poly.type
_entity_poly.pdbx_seq_one_letter_code
_entity_poly.pdbx_strand_id
1 'polypeptide(L)'
;MMKKLKYIFIFGIIFAVVFFFEKDKIMKKAQEFRLDLFSEMKESAMITEVPFIRQLPELPRGCEVTSLTMLLQHKGVQVDKMQLASEIHRVPFKQDGLHGNPYEGFVGNIYTKAEPGYGVYNQPIFNLAEKYVPEKVINLTGRDVQDLYKVISSGSPVWVIINTTFKPLAESSFETWNTSSGEVKITYYEHSVVVIGYDQNFVYVNDPLANNPRKAVPRAEFEKAWEQMGKQAITIL
;
A
#
# COMPACT_ATOMS: atom_id res chain seq x y z
N MET A 1 17.06 -46.93 -13.24
CA MET A 1 17.19 -46.16 -11.98
C MET A 1 16.72 -44.70 -12.09
N MET A 2 16.94 -44.01 -13.22
CA MET A 2 16.58 -42.58 -13.40
C MET A 2 15.07 -42.24 -13.41
N LYS A 3 14.17 -43.17 -13.78
CA LYS A 3 12.72 -42.89 -13.80
C LYS A 3 12.12 -42.73 -12.40
N LYS A 4 12.51 -43.54 -11.41
CA LYS A 4 12.01 -43.46 -10.01
C LYS A 4 12.41 -42.14 -9.31
N LEU A 5 13.59 -41.60 -9.63
CA LEU A 5 14.07 -40.34 -9.06
C LEU A 5 13.28 -39.12 -9.56
N LYS A 6 12.83 -39.14 -10.83
CA LYS A 6 11.94 -38.10 -11.38
C LYS A 6 10.57 -38.06 -10.69
N TYR A 7 9.99 -39.22 -10.37
CA TYR A 7 8.69 -39.27 -9.69
C TYR A 7 8.74 -38.74 -8.26
N ILE A 8 9.80 -39.03 -7.50
CA ILE A 8 9.98 -38.50 -6.13
C ILE A 8 10.14 -36.98 -6.16
N PHE A 9 10.87 -36.44 -7.13
CA PHE A 9 11.06 -35.00 -7.28
C PHE A 9 9.77 -34.27 -7.67
N ILE A 10 8.98 -34.83 -8.60
CA ILE A 10 7.68 -34.27 -9.00
C ILE A 10 6.68 -34.33 -7.83
N PHE A 11 6.63 -35.43 -7.08
CA PHE A 11 5.76 -35.55 -5.90
C PHE A 11 6.18 -34.58 -4.79
N GLY A 12 7.48 -34.37 -4.58
CA GLY A 12 8.01 -33.39 -3.63
C GLY A 12 7.63 -31.96 -4.01
N ILE A 13 7.70 -31.60 -5.30
CA ILE A 13 7.24 -30.29 -5.80
C ILE A 13 5.73 -30.14 -5.63
N ILE A 14 4.93 -31.14 -6.01
CA ILE A 14 3.46 -31.09 -5.87
C ILE A 14 3.08 -30.96 -4.39
N PHE A 15 3.72 -31.74 -3.50
CA PHE A 15 3.45 -31.69 -2.06
C PHE A 15 3.84 -30.34 -1.46
N ALA A 16 5.01 -29.79 -1.84
CA ALA A 16 5.41 -28.46 -1.43
C ALA A 16 4.41 -27.41 -1.92
N VAL A 17 4.02 -27.45 -3.19
CA VAL A 17 3.05 -26.52 -3.78
C VAL A 17 1.70 -26.61 -3.05
N VAL A 18 1.17 -27.81 -2.81
CA VAL A 18 -0.08 -28.01 -2.06
C VAL A 18 0.04 -27.48 -0.63
N PHE A 19 1.14 -27.77 0.07
CA PHE A 19 1.38 -27.29 1.43
C PHE A 19 1.49 -25.75 1.50
N PHE A 20 2.16 -25.12 0.53
CA PHE A 20 2.22 -23.66 0.41
C PHE A 20 0.83 -23.05 0.17
N PHE A 21 0.05 -23.61 -0.77
CA PHE A 21 -1.32 -23.15 -1.03
C PHE A 21 -2.24 -23.28 0.19
N GLU A 22 -2.07 -24.35 0.97
CA GLU A 22 -2.86 -24.58 2.17
C GLU A 22 -2.46 -23.62 3.31
N LYS A 23 -1.15 -23.35 3.47
CA LYS A 23 -0.63 -22.31 4.36
C LYS A 23 -1.20 -20.92 4.01
N ASP A 24 -1.22 -20.55 2.73
CA ASP A 24 -1.73 -19.25 2.28
C ASP A 24 -3.23 -19.09 2.56
N LYS A 25 -4.03 -20.14 2.35
CA LYS A 25 -5.46 -20.14 2.70
C LYS A 25 -5.69 -19.98 4.20
N ILE A 26 -4.91 -20.70 5.02
CA ILE A 26 -5.00 -20.61 6.48
C ILE A 26 -4.60 -19.22 6.95
N MET A 27 -3.55 -18.64 6.37
CA MET A 27 -3.05 -17.31 6.72
C MET A 27 -4.05 -16.21 6.34
N LYS A 28 -4.65 -16.28 5.14
CA LYS A 28 -5.75 -15.38 4.75
C LYS A 28 -6.92 -15.48 5.73
N LYS A 29 -7.35 -16.70 6.06
CA LYS A 29 -8.45 -16.92 7.01
C LYS A 29 -8.11 -16.41 8.41
N ALA A 30 -6.86 -16.54 8.83
CA ALA A 30 -6.37 -15.99 10.10
C ALA A 30 -6.32 -14.46 10.07
N GLN A 31 -5.95 -13.83 8.95
CA GLN A 31 -5.99 -12.38 8.78
C GLN A 31 -7.43 -11.87 8.77
N GLU A 32 -8.36 -12.53 8.08
CA GLU A 32 -9.79 -12.21 8.13
C GLU A 32 -10.32 -12.33 9.56
N PHE A 33 -10.01 -13.42 10.26
CA PHE A 33 -10.39 -13.59 11.65
C PHE A 33 -9.77 -12.53 12.58
N ARG A 34 -8.53 -12.12 12.34
CA ARG A 34 -7.88 -11.03 13.11
C ARG A 34 -8.53 -9.68 12.82
N LEU A 35 -9.02 -9.46 11.59
CA LEU A 35 -9.79 -8.27 11.24
C LEU A 35 -11.17 -8.28 11.90
N ASP A 36 -11.85 -9.43 11.91
CA ASP A 36 -13.12 -9.62 12.61
C ASP A 36 -12.95 -9.46 14.13
N LEU A 37 -11.76 -9.74 14.67
CA LEU A 37 -11.40 -9.49 16.07
C LEU A 37 -11.29 -7.99 16.40
N PHE A 38 -11.06 -7.12 15.41
CA PHE A 38 -11.26 -5.67 15.57
C PHE A 38 -12.77 -5.38 15.53
N SER A 39 -13.46 -5.80 16.59
CA SER A 39 -14.92 -5.92 16.55
C SER A 39 -15.66 -4.59 16.56
N GLU A 40 -15.04 -3.51 17.06
CA GLU A 40 -15.74 -2.23 17.26
C GLU A 40 -14.98 -1.03 16.71
N MET A 41 -15.63 -0.36 15.76
CA MET A 41 -15.26 0.99 15.32
C MET A 41 -15.69 1.98 16.40
N LYS A 42 -14.75 2.77 16.92
CA LYS A 42 -15.04 3.87 17.85
C LYS A 42 -15.67 5.05 17.11
N GLU A 43 -16.35 5.95 17.83
CA GLU A 43 -16.89 7.19 17.26
C GLU A 43 -15.79 8.09 16.68
N SER A 44 -14.65 8.13 17.37
CA SER A 44 -13.41 8.75 16.89
C SER A 44 -12.19 7.98 17.42
N ALA A 45 -11.07 8.11 16.71
CA ALA A 45 -9.80 7.53 17.10
C ALA A 45 -8.64 8.37 16.53
N MET A 46 -7.53 8.44 17.27
CA MET A 46 -6.32 9.13 16.84
C MET A 46 -5.08 8.43 17.40
N ILE A 47 -4.13 8.13 16.53
CA ILE A 47 -2.86 7.48 16.86
C ILE A 47 -1.77 8.57 16.80
N THR A 48 -1.32 9.03 17.96
CA THR A 48 -0.38 10.16 18.05
C THR A 48 1.07 9.78 17.84
N GLU A 49 1.42 8.52 18.05
CA GLU A 49 2.79 7.99 18.07
C GLU A 49 3.31 7.57 16.70
N VAL A 50 2.57 7.83 15.62
CA VAL A 50 3.07 7.57 14.26
C VAL A 50 4.10 8.64 13.91
N PRO A 51 5.35 8.29 13.59
CA PRO A 51 6.36 9.27 13.22
C PRO A 51 5.93 10.00 11.95
N PHE A 52 6.39 11.25 11.82
CA PHE A 52 6.14 12.07 10.64
C PHE A 52 7.41 12.22 9.83
N ILE A 53 7.36 11.77 8.58
CA ILE A 53 8.51 11.76 7.68
C ILE A 53 8.08 12.42 6.38
N ARG A 54 8.86 13.40 5.94
CA ARG A 54 8.66 14.07 4.66
C ARG A 54 9.42 13.33 3.57
N GLN A 55 8.87 13.23 2.36
CA GLN A 55 9.57 12.58 1.24
C GLN A 55 10.68 13.47 0.66
N LEU A 56 10.46 14.79 0.67
CA LEU A 56 11.38 15.78 0.09
C LEU A 56 12.51 16.15 1.07
N PRO A 57 13.68 16.58 0.54
CA PRO A 57 14.00 16.77 -0.89
C PRO A 57 14.37 15.49 -1.67
N GLU A 58 14.68 14.40 -0.98
CA GLU A 58 15.39 13.24 -1.54
C GLU A 58 14.56 12.39 -2.50
N LEU A 59 13.24 12.31 -2.28
CA LEU A 59 12.33 11.48 -3.07
C LEU A 59 11.17 12.32 -3.65
N PRO A 60 11.35 12.95 -4.83
CA PRO A 60 10.30 13.72 -5.49
C PRO A 60 9.04 12.93 -5.83
N ARG A 61 9.12 11.60 -5.93
CA ARG A 61 7.99 10.67 -6.13
C ARG A 61 7.98 9.53 -5.09
N GLY A 62 8.38 9.81 -3.85
CA GLY A 62 8.50 8.77 -2.81
C GLY A 62 7.36 8.74 -1.80
N CYS A 63 6.15 9.16 -2.15
CA CYS A 63 5.03 9.25 -1.19
C CYS A 63 4.70 7.88 -0.58
N GLU A 64 4.73 6.82 -1.38
CA GLU A 64 4.36 5.45 -1.01
C GLU A 64 5.38 4.84 -0.06
N VAL A 65 6.67 4.89 -0.42
CA VAL A 65 7.75 4.35 0.40
C VAL A 65 7.98 5.19 1.66
N THR A 66 7.77 6.51 1.61
CA THR A 66 7.86 7.36 2.79
C THR A 66 6.70 7.08 3.75
N SER A 67 5.48 6.88 3.22
CA SER A 67 4.33 6.46 4.02
C SER A 67 4.53 5.06 4.62
N LEU A 68 5.10 4.12 3.86
CA LEU A 68 5.46 2.80 4.39
C LEU A 68 6.53 2.91 5.49
N THR A 69 7.49 3.82 5.35
CA THR A 69 8.50 4.09 6.40
C THR A 69 7.84 4.50 7.71
N MET A 70 6.87 5.44 7.65
CA MET A 70 6.11 5.86 8.85
C MET A 70 5.36 4.69 9.50
N LEU A 71 4.75 3.82 8.69
CA LEU A 71 4.01 2.64 9.14
C LEU A 71 4.94 1.59 9.81
N LEU A 72 6.11 1.32 9.21
CA LEU A 72 7.11 0.39 9.75
C LEU A 72 7.75 0.90 11.03
N GLN A 73 8.14 2.17 11.07
CA GLN A 73 8.74 2.78 12.26
C GLN A 73 7.76 2.85 13.43
N HIS A 74 6.46 3.06 13.18
CA HIS A 74 5.44 2.96 14.23
C HIS A 74 5.40 1.57 14.89
N LYS A 75 5.82 0.52 14.19
CA LYS A 75 5.97 -0.86 14.72
C LYS A 75 7.38 -1.16 15.24
N GLY A 76 8.21 -0.14 15.42
CA GLY A 76 9.56 -0.26 15.97
C GLY A 76 10.63 -0.74 15.00
N VAL A 77 10.30 -0.87 13.70
CA VAL A 77 11.27 -1.28 12.68
C VAL A 77 12.21 -0.12 12.37
N GLN A 78 13.51 -0.34 12.48
CA GLN A 78 14.55 0.64 12.18
C GLN A 78 14.86 0.61 10.67
N VAL A 79 14.15 1.43 9.90
CA VAL A 79 14.33 1.59 8.46
C VAL A 79 14.05 3.04 8.06
N ASP A 80 14.67 3.52 6.98
CA ASP A 80 14.40 4.84 6.42
C ASP A 80 13.83 4.78 4.98
N LYS A 81 13.31 5.92 4.53
CA LYS A 81 12.66 6.06 3.21
C LYS A 81 13.63 5.81 2.05
N MET A 82 14.92 6.08 2.21
CA MET A 82 15.92 5.89 1.15
C MET A 82 16.24 4.42 0.97
N GLN A 83 16.33 3.68 2.08
CA GLN A 83 16.44 2.23 2.06
C GLN A 83 15.23 1.60 1.36
N LEU A 84 14.01 1.93 1.78
CA LEU A 84 12.79 1.40 1.13
C LEU A 84 12.69 1.81 -0.34
N ALA A 85 13.05 3.05 -0.67
CA ALA A 85 13.12 3.50 -2.05
C ALA A 85 14.09 2.67 -2.89
N SER A 86 15.21 2.19 -2.32
CA SER A 86 16.18 1.35 -3.02
C SER A 86 15.72 -0.11 -3.20
N GLU A 87 14.87 -0.60 -2.29
CA GLU A 87 14.45 -2.01 -2.22
C GLU A 87 13.09 -2.29 -2.87
N ILE A 88 12.27 -1.25 -3.10
CA ILE A 88 10.99 -1.40 -3.80
C ILE A 88 11.24 -1.97 -5.20
N HIS A 89 10.45 -2.99 -5.56
CA HIS A 89 10.51 -3.54 -6.91
C HIS A 89 10.13 -2.46 -7.92
N ARG A 90 10.85 -2.40 -9.05
CA ARG A 90 10.67 -1.37 -10.08
C ARG A 90 10.38 -1.98 -11.43
N VAL A 91 9.57 -1.28 -12.20
CA VAL A 91 9.29 -1.57 -13.60
C VAL A 91 9.64 -0.33 -14.44
N PRO A 92 10.05 -0.50 -15.71
CA PRO A 92 10.36 0.64 -16.57
C PRO A 92 9.13 1.51 -16.77
N PHE A 93 9.33 2.81 -16.98
CA PHE A 93 8.21 3.71 -17.30
C PHE A 93 7.47 3.28 -18.57
N LYS A 94 8.23 2.86 -19.58
CA LYS A 94 7.72 2.32 -20.84
C LYS A 94 8.72 1.33 -21.42
N GLN A 95 8.23 0.20 -21.94
CA GLN A 95 9.03 -0.82 -22.63
C GLN A 95 8.19 -1.40 -23.77
N ASP A 96 8.77 -1.51 -24.96
CA ASP A 96 8.13 -2.09 -26.16
C ASP A 96 6.74 -1.50 -26.49
N GLY A 97 6.59 -0.18 -26.25
CA GLY A 97 5.35 0.54 -26.50
C GLY A 97 4.31 0.47 -25.37
N LEU A 98 4.52 -0.37 -24.37
CA LEU A 98 3.64 -0.56 -23.21
C LEU A 98 4.18 0.17 -21.97
N HIS A 99 3.30 0.74 -21.15
CA HIS A 99 3.71 1.35 -19.89
C HIS A 99 3.96 0.29 -18.82
N GLY A 100 4.82 0.63 -17.85
CA GLY A 100 4.95 -0.18 -16.64
C GLY A 100 3.65 -0.18 -15.82
N ASN A 101 3.34 -1.31 -15.18
CA ASN A 101 2.15 -1.43 -14.35
C ASN A 101 2.47 -1.12 -12.87
N PRO A 102 1.80 -0.13 -12.24
CA PRO A 102 2.03 0.20 -10.83
C PRO A 102 1.64 -0.92 -9.85
N TYR A 103 0.77 -1.85 -10.25
CA TYR A 103 0.47 -3.06 -9.47
C TYR A 103 1.62 -4.09 -9.49
N GLU A 104 2.54 -4.01 -10.44
CA GLU A 104 3.69 -4.92 -10.53
C GLU A 104 4.93 -4.35 -9.82
N GLY A 105 5.19 -3.05 -9.94
CA GLY A 105 6.30 -2.37 -9.29
C GLY A 105 6.20 -0.85 -9.39
N PHE A 106 7.15 -0.15 -8.76
CA PHE A 106 7.30 1.29 -8.92
C PHE A 106 7.66 1.63 -10.37
N VAL A 107 6.83 2.44 -11.02
CA VAL A 107 6.94 2.73 -12.45
C VAL A 107 7.88 3.93 -12.68
N GLY A 108 9.04 3.67 -13.27
CA GLY A 108 10.02 4.70 -13.65
C GLY A 108 10.86 5.21 -12.48
N ASN A 109 11.21 6.51 -12.51
CA ASN A 109 12.20 7.08 -11.60
C ASN A 109 11.57 7.72 -10.33
N ILE A 110 11.96 7.21 -9.17
CA ILE A 110 11.51 7.69 -7.84
C ILE A 110 12.30 8.92 -7.34
N TYR A 111 13.55 9.07 -7.79
CA TYR A 111 14.55 10.00 -7.25
C TYR A 111 14.58 11.37 -7.95
N THR A 112 14.10 11.49 -9.19
CA THR A 112 14.16 12.77 -9.93
C THR A 112 12.97 12.99 -10.84
N LYS A 113 12.47 14.23 -10.87
CA LYS A 113 11.43 14.67 -11.82
C LYS A 113 11.94 14.89 -13.25
N ALA A 114 13.27 14.94 -13.44
CA ALA A 114 13.87 15.08 -14.77
C ALA A 114 13.68 13.83 -15.64
N GLU A 115 13.42 12.68 -15.02
CA GLU A 115 13.14 11.42 -15.71
C GLU A 115 11.67 11.02 -15.54
N PRO A 116 11.11 10.26 -16.51
CA PRO A 116 9.76 9.73 -16.41
C PRO A 116 9.58 8.83 -15.18
N GLY A 117 8.46 9.00 -14.50
CA GLY A 117 8.10 8.23 -13.32
C GLY A 117 6.68 8.53 -12.91
N TYR A 118 6.06 7.57 -12.24
CA TYR A 118 4.68 7.66 -11.77
C TYR A 118 4.63 7.38 -10.28
N GLY A 119 4.55 6.11 -9.89
CA GLY A 119 4.36 5.68 -8.53
C GLY A 119 4.25 4.15 -8.47
N VAL A 120 3.73 3.65 -7.36
CA VAL A 120 3.52 2.22 -7.09
C VAL A 120 2.21 2.00 -6.34
N TYR A 121 1.50 0.92 -6.65
CA TYR A 121 0.25 0.58 -5.99
C TYR A 121 0.46 -0.40 -4.83
N ASN A 122 -0.65 -0.88 -4.27
CA ASN A 122 -0.66 -1.67 -3.04
C ASN A 122 0.24 -2.93 -3.09
N GLN A 123 0.23 -3.72 -4.17
CA GLN A 123 0.84 -5.06 -4.14
C GLN A 123 2.37 -5.04 -3.92
N PRO A 124 3.16 -4.20 -4.62
CA PRO A 124 4.60 -4.14 -4.38
C PRO A 124 4.95 -3.54 -3.01
N ILE A 125 4.14 -2.62 -2.50
CA ILE A 125 4.28 -2.05 -1.14
C ILE A 125 4.00 -3.12 -0.08
N PHE A 126 2.96 -3.93 -0.26
CA PHE A 126 2.65 -5.06 0.61
C PHE A 126 3.81 -6.06 0.65
N ASN A 127 4.32 -6.44 -0.53
CA ASN A 127 5.45 -7.35 -0.65
C ASN A 127 6.71 -6.80 0.02
N LEU A 128 6.96 -5.48 -0.10
CA LEU A 128 8.09 -4.84 0.57
C LEU A 128 7.91 -4.85 2.09
N ALA A 129 6.73 -4.49 2.60
CA ALA A 129 6.43 -4.51 4.03
C ALA A 129 6.61 -5.91 4.65
N GLU A 130 6.16 -6.96 3.95
CA GLU A 130 6.28 -8.36 4.41
C GLU A 130 7.74 -8.81 4.56
N LYS A 131 8.70 -8.20 3.85
CA LYS A 131 10.13 -8.49 4.06
C LYS A 131 10.62 -8.03 5.44
N TYR A 132 10.01 -6.99 6.00
CA TYR A 132 10.41 -6.40 7.28
C TYR A 132 9.64 -6.98 8.46
N VAL A 133 8.36 -7.28 8.27
CA VAL A 133 7.45 -7.76 9.32
C VAL A 133 6.59 -8.92 8.78
N PRO A 134 7.19 -10.08 8.52
CA PRO A 134 6.50 -11.20 7.88
C PRO A 134 5.28 -11.65 8.69
N GLU A 135 4.21 -11.98 7.98
CA GLU A 135 2.93 -12.47 8.52
C GLU A 135 2.19 -11.45 9.43
N LYS A 136 2.65 -10.20 9.48
CA LYS A 136 2.01 -9.10 10.23
C LYS A 136 1.37 -8.05 9.33
N VAL A 137 1.68 -8.04 8.03
CA VAL A 137 1.09 -7.09 7.10
C VAL A 137 -0.27 -7.61 6.64
N ILE A 138 -1.26 -6.74 6.62
CA ILE A 138 -2.59 -7.05 6.12
C ILE A 138 -2.89 -6.13 4.92
N ASN A 139 -3.26 -6.75 3.80
CA ASN A 139 -3.78 -6.03 2.65
C ASN A 139 -5.29 -5.80 2.85
N LEU A 140 -5.67 -4.55 3.04
CA LEU A 140 -7.06 -4.10 3.21
C LEU A 140 -7.68 -3.65 1.88
N THR A 141 -6.98 -3.86 0.76
CA THR A 141 -7.44 -3.36 -0.54
C THR A 141 -8.78 -3.97 -0.93
N GLY A 142 -9.72 -3.12 -1.32
CA GLY A 142 -11.08 -3.53 -1.70
C GLY A 142 -12.06 -3.68 -0.53
N ARG A 143 -11.60 -3.55 0.73
CA ARG A 143 -12.49 -3.49 1.91
C ARG A 143 -13.29 -2.19 1.95
N ASP A 144 -14.28 -2.15 2.82
CA ASP A 144 -15.03 -0.92 3.09
C ASP A 144 -14.25 0.00 4.03
N VAL A 145 -14.51 1.31 3.93
CA VAL A 145 -13.74 2.30 4.70
C VAL A 145 -13.93 2.14 6.22
N GLN A 146 -15.06 1.57 6.64
CA GLN A 146 -15.33 1.23 8.03
C GLN A 146 -14.31 0.23 8.58
N ASP A 147 -13.77 -0.68 7.75
CA ASP A 147 -12.74 -1.62 8.21
C ASP A 147 -11.41 -0.92 8.44
N LEU A 148 -11.08 0.12 7.66
CA LEU A 148 -9.92 0.97 7.94
C LEU A 148 -10.09 1.65 9.29
N TYR A 149 -11.27 2.18 9.59
CA TYR A 149 -11.57 2.83 10.86
C TYR A 149 -11.57 1.88 12.06
N LYS A 150 -11.98 0.62 11.91
CA LYS A 150 -11.81 -0.41 12.96
C LYS A 150 -10.34 -0.68 13.27
N VAL A 151 -9.51 -0.80 12.23
CA VAL A 151 -8.06 -0.99 12.37
C VAL A 151 -7.41 0.22 13.04
N ILE A 152 -7.83 1.44 12.69
CA ILE A 152 -7.34 2.66 13.35
C ILE A 152 -7.83 2.74 14.80
N SER A 153 -9.08 2.34 15.07
CA SER A 153 -9.65 2.27 16.42
C SER A 153 -8.89 1.33 17.36
N SER A 154 -8.29 0.28 16.80
CA SER A 154 -7.46 -0.67 17.54
C SER A 154 -6.00 -0.25 17.67
N GLY A 155 -5.64 0.93 17.15
CA GLY A 155 -4.31 1.53 17.31
C GLY A 155 -3.32 1.18 16.22
N SER A 156 -3.77 0.64 15.07
CA SER A 156 -2.90 0.42 13.92
C SER A 156 -3.19 1.45 12.82
N PRO A 157 -2.21 2.27 12.40
CA PRO A 157 -2.41 3.20 11.31
C PRO A 157 -2.48 2.46 9.97
N VAL A 158 -3.01 3.14 8.94
CA VAL A 158 -3.26 2.53 7.63
C VAL A 158 -2.59 3.34 6.53
N TRP A 159 -1.74 2.69 5.75
CA TRP A 159 -1.20 3.21 4.49
C TRP A 159 -2.26 3.11 3.39
N VAL A 160 -2.43 4.15 2.56
CA VAL A 160 -3.39 4.16 1.45
C VAL A 160 -2.82 4.79 0.18
N ILE A 161 -3.39 4.43 -0.98
CA ILE A 161 -3.32 5.26 -2.19
C ILE A 161 -4.54 6.19 -2.21
N ILE A 162 -4.28 7.46 -2.51
CA ILE A 162 -5.25 8.55 -2.58
C ILE A 162 -4.84 9.47 -3.74
N ASN A 163 -5.48 10.63 -3.87
CA ASN A 163 -4.99 11.70 -4.72
C ASN A 163 -4.61 12.94 -3.89
N THR A 164 -3.72 13.78 -4.41
CA THR A 164 -3.19 14.97 -3.73
C THR A 164 -4.25 16.01 -3.34
N THR A 165 -5.45 15.97 -3.92
CA THR A 165 -6.55 16.90 -3.59
C THR A 165 -7.46 16.38 -2.49
N PHE A 166 -7.38 15.09 -2.15
CA PHE A 166 -8.20 14.40 -1.15
C PHE A 166 -9.72 14.51 -1.37
N LYS A 167 -10.13 14.69 -2.63
CA LYS A 167 -11.53 14.72 -3.07
C LYS A 167 -11.65 14.03 -4.42
N PRO A 168 -12.86 13.64 -4.86
CA PRO A 168 -13.06 13.06 -6.18
C PRO A 168 -12.54 13.99 -7.29
N LEU A 169 -11.82 13.40 -8.22
CA LEU A 169 -11.32 14.05 -9.42
C LEU A 169 -12.32 13.87 -10.57
N ALA A 170 -12.32 14.80 -11.50
CA ALA A 170 -13.07 14.65 -12.75
C ALA A 170 -12.46 13.53 -13.61
N GLU A 171 -13.27 12.86 -14.41
CA GLU A 171 -12.83 11.79 -15.32
C GLU A 171 -11.72 12.24 -16.28
N SER A 172 -11.70 13.52 -16.68
CA SER A 172 -10.64 14.12 -17.51
C SER A 172 -9.28 14.22 -16.81
N SER A 173 -9.20 13.97 -15.51
CA SER A 173 -7.94 13.92 -14.74
C SER A 173 -7.29 12.54 -14.78
N PHE A 174 -7.91 11.58 -15.45
CA PHE A 174 -7.42 10.21 -15.59
C PHE A 174 -7.05 9.90 -17.03
N GLU A 175 -6.09 9.00 -17.18
CA GLU A 175 -5.75 8.38 -18.46
C GLU A 175 -5.63 6.87 -18.30
N THR A 176 -5.81 6.13 -19.40
CA THR A 176 -5.65 4.67 -19.41
C THR A 176 -4.31 4.32 -20.02
N TRP A 177 -3.52 3.57 -19.28
CA TRP A 177 -2.28 2.98 -19.74
C TRP A 177 -2.49 1.54 -20.18
N ASN A 178 -2.01 1.23 -21.38
CA ASN A 178 -1.82 -0.14 -21.82
C ASN A 178 -0.52 -0.69 -21.22
N THR A 179 -0.61 -1.79 -20.47
CA THR A 179 0.53 -2.48 -19.86
C THR A 179 0.59 -3.93 -20.35
N SER A 180 1.67 -4.64 -20.05
CA SER A 180 1.81 -6.07 -20.37
C SER A 180 0.76 -6.96 -19.69
N SER A 181 0.14 -6.50 -18.61
CA SER A 181 -0.84 -7.25 -17.83
C SER A 181 -2.27 -6.70 -17.96
N GLY A 182 -2.53 -5.85 -18.97
CA GLY A 182 -3.84 -5.24 -19.22
C GLY A 182 -3.86 -3.72 -19.03
N GLU A 183 -5.05 -3.15 -19.14
CA GLU A 183 -5.27 -1.71 -18.99
C GLU A 183 -5.27 -1.28 -17.52
N VAL A 184 -4.64 -0.15 -17.22
CA VAL A 184 -4.66 0.47 -15.89
C VAL A 184 -5.05 1.94 -16.02
N LYS A 185 -6.07 2.35 -15.27
CA LYS A 185 -6.45 3.76 -15.15
C LYS A 185 -5.55 4.45 -14.13
N ILE A 186 -4.90 5.53 -14.52
CA ILE A 186 -3.98 6.30 -13.68
C ILE A 186 -4.37 7.78 -13.67
N THR A 187 -3.85 8.51 -12.68
CA THR A 187 -3.89 9.97 -12.63
C THR A 187 -2.58 10.49 -12.07
N TYR A 188 -2.01 11.56 -12.64
CA TYR A 188 -0.81 12.20 -12.09
C TYR A 188 -1.07 12.97 -10.79
N TYR A 189 -2.31 12.99 -10.31
CA TYR A 189 -2.66 13.40 -8.95
C TYR A 189 -2.48 12.27 -7.92
N GLU A 190 -2.09 11.06 -8.34
CA GLU A 190 -1.80 9.94 -7.44
C GLU A 190 -0.91 10.39 -6.28
N HIS A 191 -1.23 9.89 -5.09
CA HIS A 191 -0.52 10.17 -3.88
C HIS A 191 -0.69 9.04 -2.87
N SER A 192 0.19 9.00 -1.88
CA SER A 192 0.07 8.07 -0.77
C SER A 192 0.33 8.74 0.56
N VAL A 193 -0.47 8.35 1.56
CA VAL A 193 -0.44 8.88 2.92
C VAL A 193 -0.66 7.77 3.94
N VAL A 194 -0.40 8.07 5.22
CA VAL A 194 -0.80 7.23 6.34
C VAL A 194 -1.99 7.85 7.05
N VAL A 195 -3.12 7.14 7.10
CA VAL A 195 -4.27 7.48 7.93
C VAL A 195 -3.98 7.08 9.37
N ILE A 196 -4.08 8.06 10.27
CA ILE A 196 -3.72 7.90 11.68
C ILE A 196 -4.88 8.21 12.62
N GLY A 197 -6.01 8.68 12.10
CA GLY A 197 -7.17 8.98 12.91
C GLY A 197 -8.37 9.38 12.08
N TYR A 198 -9.52 9.45 12.75
CA TYR A 198 -10.76 9.96 12.19
C TYR A 198 -11.70 10.41 13.32
N ASP A 199 -12.65 11.26 12.97
CA ASP A 199 -13.84 11.57 13.75
C ASP A 199 -15.06 11.62 12.83
N GLN A 200 -16.16 12.21 13.30
CA GLN A 200 -17.40 12.31 12.52
C GLN A 200 -17.24 13.14 11.23
N ASN A 201 -16.32 14.12 11.22
CA ASN A 201 -16.19 15.13 10.16
C ASN A 201 -14.88 15.00 9.37
N PHE A 202 -13.81 14.49 10.00
CA PHE A 202 -12.48 14.48 9.43
C PHE A 202 -11.79 13.12 9.48
N VAL A 203 -10.91 12.92 8.51
CA VAL A 203 -9.86 11.91 8.51
C VAL A 203 -8.54 12.63 8.73
N TYR A 204 -7.70 12.12 9.63
CA TYR A 204 -6.40 12.70 9.95
C TYR A 204 -5.30 11.85 9.32
N VAL A 205 -4.44 12.50 8.53
CA VAL A 205 -3.37 11.83 7.78
C VAL A 205 -2.00 12.42 8.06
N ASN A 206 -0.99 11.57 8.08
CA ASN A 206 0.40 11.98 7.89
C ASN A 206 0.69 11.95 6.38
N ASP A 207 0.76 13.15 5.81
CA ASP A 207 1.00 13.38 4.38
C ASP A 207 2.50 13.67 4.16
N PRO A 208 3.26 12.82 3.43
CA PRO A 208 4.70 12.99 3.27
C PRO A 208 5.10 14.23 2.44
N LEU A 209 4.16 14.89 1.78
CA LEU A 209 4.36 16.19 1.11
C LEU A 209 4.03 17.39 2.01
N ALA A 210 3.31 17.18 3.12
CA ALA A 210 2.96 18.26 4.03
C ALA A 210 4.17 18.75 4.83
N ASN A 211 4.04 19.95 5.41
CA ASN A 211 5.04 20.50 6.33
C ASN A 211 4.86 20.01 7.76
N ASN A 212 3.63 19.66 8.14
CA ASN A 212 3.24 19.29 9.50
C ASN A 212 2.48 17.95 9.50
N PRO A 213 2.56 17.17 10.59
CA PRO A 213 1.79 15.94 10.74
C PRO A 213 0.30 16.21 10.95
N ARG A 214 -0.51 15.13 10.93
CA ARG A 214 -1.93 15.16 11.34
C ARG A 214 -2.78 16.15 10.53
N LYS A 215 -2.60 16.17 9.22
CA LYS A 215 -3.44 16.96 8.30
C LYS A 215 -4.88 16.46 8.36
N ALA A 216 -5.80 17.35 8.72
CA ALA A 216 -7.24 17.07 8.70
C ALA A 216 -7.78 17.19 7.27
N VAL A 217 -8.56 16.19 6.85
CA VAL A 217 -9.19 16.10 5.54
C VAL A 217 -10.68 15.85 5.73
N PRO A 218 -11.60 16.56 5.05
CA PRO A 218 -13.02 16.28 5.16
C PRO A 218 -13.32 14.81 4.86
N ARG A 219 -13.92 14.12 5.83
CA ARG A 219 -14.09 12.66 5.81
C ARG A 219 -14.84 12.17 4.58
N ALA A 220 -15.97 12.80 4.26
CA ALA A 220 -16.78 12.41 3.10
C ALA A 220 -16.04 12.55 1.76
N GLU A 221 -15.13 13.53 1.64
CA GLU A 221 -14.34 13.73 0.42
C GLU A 221 -13.17 12.75 0.36
N PHE A 222 -12.52 12.49 1.50
CA PHE A 222 -11.47 11.47 1.61
C PHE A 222 -11.99 10.09 1.21
N GLU A 223 -13.14 9.69 1.76
CA GLU A 223 -13.75 8.38 1.51
C GLU A 223 -13.97 8.18 0.00
N LYS A 224 -14.66 9.11 -0.66
CA LYS A 224 -14.92 9.03 -2.10
C LYS A 224 -13.64 9.07 -2.94
N ALA A 225 -12.66 9.88 -2.55
CA ALA A 225 -11.37 9.96 -3.23
C ALA A 225 -10.59 8.64 -3.13
N TRP A 226 -10.59 8.01 -1.96
CA TRP A 226 -9.94 6.72 -1.73
C TRP A 226 -10.62 5.61 -2.51
N GLU A 227 -11.96 5.59 -2.54
CA GLU A 227 -12.73 4.66 -3.36
C GLU A 227 -12.44 4.85 -4.86
N GLN A 228 -12.39 6.10 -5.34
CA GLN A 228 -12.06 6.41 -6.73
C GLN A 228 -10.65 5.93 -7.13
N MET A 229 -9.71 5.92 -6.19
CA MET A 229 -8.34 5.42 -6.39
C MET A 229 -8.20 3.89 -6.19
N GLY A 230 -9.32 3.18 -6.10
CA GLY A 230 -9.35 1.71 -6.08
C GLY A 230 -9.34 1.07 -4.69
N LYS A 231 -9.75 1.81 -3.64
CA LYS A 231 -9.84 1.29 -2.25
C LYS A 231 -8.55 0.62 -1.77
N GLN A 232 -7.39 1.17 -2.15
CA GLN A 232 -6.09 0.55 -1.88
C GLN A 232 -5.61 0.89 -0.47
N ALA A 233 -5.32 -0.14 0.34
CA ALA A 233 -4.94 0.06 1.73
C ALA A 233 -4.11 -1.11 2.28
N ILE A 234 -3.16 -0.78 3.18
CA ILE A 234 -2.30 -1.74 3.88
C ILE A 234 -2.16 -1.30 5.34
N THR A 235 -2.15 -2.25 6.26
CA THR A 235 -1.79 -2.01 7.66
C THR A 235 -0.79 -3.06 8.15
N ILE A 236 -0.19 -2.81 9.31
CA ILE A 236 0.67 -3.76 10.01
C ILE A 236 0.07 -3.94 11.41
N LEU A 237 -0.12 -5.17 11.86
CA LEU A 237 -0.62 -5.49 13.20
C LEU A 237 0.50 -5.66 14.22
#